data_AF-Q13NJ3-F1
#
_entry.id   AF-Q13NJ3-F1
#
_cell.length_a   1.000
_cell.length_b   1.000
_cell.length_c   1.000
_cell.angle_alpha   90.00
_cell.angle_beta   90.00
_cell.angle_gamma   90.00
#
_symmetry.space_group_name_H-M   'P 1'
#
loop_
_entity.id
_entity.type
_entity.pdbx_description
1 polymer ?
#
loop_
_entity_poly.entity_id
_entity_poly.type
_entity_poly.pdbx_seq_one_letter_code
_entity_poly.pdbx_strand_id
1 'polypeptide(L)'
;MASRQEIKRYKANLSDELHSAALYETLADAEKDDTRKQVYGDLARSERDHAQVWADKLRANGLEPKGAGHAVKTRLMKALVRLFGASFVLPTLAAAEYADRNKYEGQPDAGRMSADEQHHAAIVRTLAHGGGDTDLSQGARIAAAEQWHKGVGAGNDLRAAVLGANDGLVSNFCLIMGVAGAGTGNKAILLTGLAGLIAGACSMALGEWLSVTNARELARTQIAKEAQEIKETPEAEEHELTLIYRAKGLDANEAKRVASQMMRDPDKALDTLTREELGLDPAELGGNPWSAAGVSFCLFSLGAIFPVMPFLWTRDYNAIVQCVVLSMLALASIGVFTSLFNGRSAGFSALRQIVIGLIAAAFTFGVGRLFGVSVS
;
A
#
# COMPACT_ATOMS: atom_id res chain seq x y z
N MET A 1 -43.78 5.19 -6.81
CA MET A 1 -42.67 4.90 -7.75
C MET A 1 -41.51 5.80 -7.41
N ALA A 2 -40.31 5.25 -7.31
CA ALA A 2 -39.09 6.00 -7.00
C ALA A 2 -38.71 6.92 -8.17
N SER A 3 -38.07 8.05 -7.85
CA SER A 3 -37.52 8.98 -8.83
C SER A 3 -36.35 8.36 -9.62
N ARG A 4 -36.00 8.94 -10.77
CA ARG A 4 -34.83 8.52 -11.55
C ARG A 4 -33.52 8.63 -10.75
N GLN A 5 -33.42 9.60 -9.84
CA GLN A 5 -32.26 9.76 -8.96
C GLN A 5 -32.18 8.65 -7.92
N GLU A 6 -33.30 8.25 -7.33
CA GLU A 6 -33.37 7.13 -6.38
C GLU A 6 -33.07 5.79 -7.07
N ILE A 7 -33.59 5.56 -8.27
CA ILE A 7 -33.27 4.35 -9.06
C ILE A 7 -31.76 4.29 -9.36
N LYS A 8 -31.14 5.43 -9.71
CA LYS A 8 -29.69 5.49 -9.92
C LYS A 8 -28.92 5.18 -8.63
N ARG A 9 -29.39 5.70 -7.49
CA ARG A 9 -28.83 5.41 -6.16
C ARG A 9 -28.94 3.93 -5.81
N TYR A 10 -30.10 3.31 -5.98
CA TYR A 10 -30.32 1.89 -5.69
C TYR A 10 -29.41 0.98 -6.53
N LYS A 11 -29.18 1.33 -7.80
CA LYS A 11 -28.23 0.60 -8.66
C LYS A 11 -26.78 0.76 -8.19
N ALA A 12 -26.39 1.94 -7.72
CA ALA A 12 -25.05 2.18 -7.19
C ALA A 12 -24.84 1.39 -5.89
N ASN A 13 -25.75 1.52 -4.92
CA ASN A 13 -25.68 0.78 -3.66
C ASN A 13 -25.68 -0.74 -3.91
N LEU A 14 -26.57 -1.26 -4.75
CA LEU A 14 -26.57 -2.69 -5.11
C LEU A 14 -25.22 -3.14 -5.70
N SER A 15 -24.60 -2.31 -6.54
CA SER A 15 -23.28 -2.62 -7.12
C SER A 15 -22.19 -2.68 -6.06
N ASP A 16 -22.22 -1.75 -5.10
CA ASP A 16 -21.20 -1.62 -4.07
C ASP A 16 -21.31 -2.78 -3.06
N GLU A 17 -22.51 -3.10 -2.58
CA GLU A 17 -22.76 -4.25 -1.68
C GLU A 17 -22.34 -5.58 -2.32
N LEU A 18 -22.67 -5.79 -3.60
CA LEU A 18 -22.23 -6.99 -4.33
C LEU A 18 -20.70 -7.05 -4.50
N HIS A 19 -20.02 -5.90 -4.58
CA HIS A 19 -18.57 -5.83 -4.65
C HIS A 19 -17.93 -6.26 -3.34
N SER A 20 -18.39 -5.69 -2.23
CA SER A 20 -17.91 -5.98 -0.87
C SER A 20 -18.15 -7.44 -0.51
N ALA A 21 -19.37 -7.96 -0.75
CA ALA A 21 -19.69 -9.38 -0.58
C ALA A 21 -18.71 -10.30 -1.33
N ALA A 22 -18.49 -10.01 -2.63
CA ALA A 22 -17.61 -10.81 -3.46
C ALA A 22 -16.14 -10.78 -2.99
N LEU A 23 -15.70 -9.67 -2.39
CA LEU A 23 -14.35 -9.51 -1.85
C LEU A 23 -14.21 -10.29 -0.54
N TYR A 24 -15.16 -10.16 0.39
CA TYR A 24 -15.18 -10.92 1.65
C TYR A 24 -15.24 -12.43 1.42
N GLU A 25 -16.03 -12.90 0.46
CA GLU A 25 -16.03 -14.31 0.05
C GLU A 25 -14.65 -14.78 -0.39
N THR A 26 -13.94 -13.94 -1.16
CA THR A 26 -12.62 -14.31 -1.65
C THR A 26 -11.58 -14.30 -0.53
N LEU A 27 -11.73 -13.42 0.46
CA LEU A 27 -10.92 -13.43 1.68
C LEU A 27 -11.20 -14.69 2.51
N ALA A 28 -12.46 -15.06 2.70
CA ALA A 28 -12.85 -16.28 3.39
C ALA A 28 -12.31 -17.55 2.71
N ASP A 29 -12.33 -17.60 1.38
CA ASP A 29 -11.82 -18.73 0.59
C ASP A 29 -10.28 -18.85 0.67
N ALA A 30 -9.58 -17.71 0.75
CA ALA A 30 -8.12 -17.66 0.79
C ALA A 30 -7.54 -17.77 2.21
N GLU A 31 -8.34 -17.55 3.25
CA GLU A 31 -7.93 -17.55 4.65
C GLU A 31 -7.74 -18.98 5.17
N LYS A 32 -6.66 -19.18 5.93
CA LYS A 32 -6.28 -20.46 6.53
C LYS A 32 -6.73 -20.57 7.99
N ASP A 33 -6.88 -19.45 8.68
CA ASP A 33 -7.39 -19.41 10.05
C ASP A 33 -8.93 -19.56 10.05
N ASP A 34 -9.43 -20.61 10.69
CA ASP A 34 -10.87 -20.92 10.72
C ASP A 34 -11.71 -19.81 11.39
N THR A 35 -11.15 -19.09 12.36
CA THR A 35 -11.84 -17.99 13.05
C THR A 35 -11.97 -16.79 12.13
N ARG A 36 -10.88 -16.37 11.48
CA ARG A 36 -10.89 -15.24 10.53
C ARG A 36 -11.74 -15.55 9.30
N LYS A 37 -11.69 -16.80 8.83
CA LYS A 37 -12.53 -17.29 7.74
C LYS A 37 -14.02 -17.17 8.06
N GLN A 38 -14.43 -17.51 9.28
CA GLN A 38 -15.81 -17.34 9.73
C GLN A 38 -16.21 -15.86 9.74
N VAL A 39 -15.36 -14.98 10.27
CA VAL A 39 -15.61 -13.53 10.30
C VAL A 39 -15.78 -12.95 8.89
N TYR A 40 -14.91 -13.32 7.94
CA TYR A 40 -15.08 -12.90 6.54
C TYR A 40 -16.36 -13.46 5.92
N GLY A 41 -16.73 -14.70 6.26
CA GLY A 41 -17.99 -15.30 5.82
C GLY A 41 -19.23 -14.59 6.37
N ASP A 42 -19.18 -14.12 7.62
CA ASP A 42 -20.25 -13.33 8.23
C ASP A 42 -20.40 -11.96 7.56
N LEU A 43 -19.30 -11.25 7.33
CA LEU A 43 -19.30 -9.98 6.60
C LEU A 43 -19.86 -10.16 5.18
N ALA A 44 -19.42 -11.20 4.45
CA ALA A 44 -19.95 -11.50 3.12
C ALA A 44 -21.47 -11.74 3.11
N ARG A 45 -22.00 -12.43 4.13
CA ARG A 45 -23.45 -12.65 4.27
C ARG A 45 -24.20 -11.34 4.51
N SER A 46 -23.69 -10.50 5.42
CA SER A 46 -24.28 -9.21 5.74
C SER A 46 -24.38 -8.30 4.51
N GLU A 47 -23.28 -8.18 3.73
CA GLU A 47 -23.27 -7.41 2.47
C GLU A 47 -24.24 -7.99 1.42
N ARG A 48 -24.44 -9.32 1.38
CA ARG A 48 -25.46 -9.91 0.50
C ARG A 48 -26.88 -9.60 0.95
N ASP A 49 -27.13 -9.55 2.25
CA ASP A 49 -28.43 -9.17 2.79
C ASP A 49 -28.73 -7.69 2.47
N HIS A 50 -27.74 -6.82 2.59
CA HIS A 50 -27.83 -5.43 2.13
C HIS A 50 -28.11 -5.34 0.62
N ALA A 51 -27.37 -6.09 -0.20
CA ALA A 51 -27.60 -6.15 -1.65
C ALA A 51 -29.03 -6.60 -1.98
N GLN A 52 -29.56 -7.57 -1.24
CA GLN A 52 -30.93 -8.06 -1.45
C GLN A 52 -31.97 -6.96 -1.21
N VAL A 53 -31.79 -6.11 -0.18
CA VAL A 53 -32.70 -4.98 0.07
C VAL A 53 -32.72 -4.00 -1.12
N TRP A 54 -31.56 -3.69 -1.71
CA TRP A 54 -31.51 -2.82 -2.89
C TRP A 54 -32.08 -3.50 -4.14
N ALA A 55 -31.86 -4.80 -4.29
CA ALA A 55 -32.46 -5.59 -5.38
C ALA A 55 -33.99 -5.60 -5.27
N ASP A 56 -34.55 -5.76 -4.07
CA ASP A 56 -36.00 -5.76 -3.85
C ASP A 56 -36.61 -4.39 -4.08
N LYS A 57 -35.92 -3.30 -3.71
CA LYS A 57 -36.33 -1.93 -4.07
C LYS A 57 -36.34 -1.71 -5.58
N LEU A 58 -35.40 -2.29 -6.34
CA LEU A 58 -35.40 -2.22 -7.81
C LEU A 58 -36.55 -3.04 -8.43
N ARG A 59 -36.78 -4.27 -7.94
CA ARG A 59 -37.90 -5.13 -8.37
C ARG A 59 -39.25 -4.48 -8.10
N ALA A 60 -39.44 -3.84 -6.94
CA ALA A 60 -40.65 -3.10 -6.60
C ALA A 60 -40.93 -1.91 -7.54
N ASN A 61 -39.92 -1.45 -8.29
CA ASN A 61 -40.05 -0.43 -9.33
C ASN A 61 -40.09 -1.03 -10.75
N GLY A 62 -40.30 -2.34 -10.89
CA GLY A 62 -40.40 -3.04 -12.17
C GLY A 62 -39.07 -3.16 -12.93
N LEU A 63 -37.94 -2.99 -12.24
CA LEU A 63 -36.61 -3.12 -12.83
C LEU A 63 -35.97 -4.44 -12.42
N GLU A 64 -35.43 -5.16 -13.40
CA GLU A 64 -34.59 -6.32 -13.15
C GLU A 64 -33.27 -5.89 -12.49
N PRO A 65 -32.93 -6.42 -11.31
CA PRO A 65 -31.65 -6.15 -10.66
C PRO A 65 -30.55 -6.88 -11.44
N LYS A 66 -30.01 -6.21 -12.45
CA LYS A 66 -28.78 -6.66 -13.10
C LYS A 66 -27.64 -6.44 -12.12
N GLY A 67 -27.06 -7.53 -11.61
CA GLY A 67 -25.82 -7.48 -10.84
C GLY A 67 -24.77 -6.72 -11.66
N ALA A 68 -24.12 -5.73 -11.05
CA ALA A 68 -23.10 -4.96 -11.73
C ALA A 68 -22.04 -5.92 -12.27
N GLY A 69 -21.87 -5.95 -13.58
CA GLY A 69 -20.95 -6.86 -14.24
C GLY A 69 -19.55 -6.66 -13.67
N HIS A 70 -19.08 -7.66 -12.90
CA HIS A 70 -17.71 -7.86 -12.45
C HIS A 70 -16.79 -6.66 -12.69
N ALA A 71 -16.87 -5.66 -11.81
CA ALA A 71 -16.04 -4.47 -11.92
C ALA A 71 -14.57 -4.92 -12.03
N VAL A 72 -13.81 -4.34 -12.96
CA VAL A 72 -12.38 -4.64 -13.15
C VAL A 72 -11.62 -4.59 -11.82
N LYS A 73 -12.04 -3.67 -10.93
CA LYS A 73 -11.59 -3.54 -9.54
C LYS A 73 -11.80 -4.83 -8.74
N THR A 74 -12.98 -5.46 -8.77
CA THR A 74 -13.25 -6.72 -8.04
C THR A 74 -12.35 -7.84 -8.54
N ARG A 75 -12.23 -8.02 -9.86
CA ARG A 75 -11.37 -9.07 -10.43
C ARG A 75 -9.90 -8.88 -10.06
N LEU A 76 -9.45 -7.63 -10.08
CA LEU A 76 -8.09 -7.27 -9.70
C LEU A 76 -7.85 -7.53 -8.21
N MET A 77 -8.75 -7.10 -7.32
CA MET A 77 -8.63 -7.37 -5.88
C MET A 77 -8.69 -8.87 -5.57
N LYS A 78 -9.56 -9.63 -6.24
CA LYS A 78 -9.58 -11.10 -6.12
C LYS A 78 -8.27 -11.74 -6.56
N ALA A 79 -7.68 -11.25 -7.65
CA ALA A 79 -6.37 -11.74 -8.11
C ALA A 79 -5.27 -11.42 -7.07
N LEU A 80 -5.28 -10.21 -6.48
CA LEU A 80 -4.34 -9.83 -5.44
C LEU A 80 -4.48 -10.67 -4.17
N VAL A 81 -5.70 -10.93 -3.70
CA VAL A 81 -5.95 -11.82 -2.55
C VAL A 81 -5.42 -13.23 -2.83
N ARG A 82 -5.59 -13.76 -4.05
CA ARG A 82 -5.11 -15.10 -4.41
C ARG A 82 -3.59 -15.19 -4.58
N LEU A 83 -2.95 -14.14 -5.08
CA LEU A 83 -1.52 -14.10 -5.36
C LEU A 83 -0.69 -13.74 -4.12
N PHE A 84 -1.18 -12.81 -3.31
CA PHE A 84 -0.43 -12.21 -2.19
C PHE A 84 -1.07 -12.46 -0.82
N GLY A 85 -2.26 -13.09 -0.77
CA GLY A 85 -2.96 -13.40 0.47
C GLY A 85 -3.88 -12.28 0.97
N ALA A 86 -4.65 -12.57 2.01
CA ALA A 86 -5.60 -11.65 2.63
C ALA A 86 -4.89 -10.43 3.26
N SER A 87 -3.76 -10.65 3.93
CA SER A 87 -2.97 -9.63 4.62
C SER A 87 -2.53 -8.47 3.72
N PHE A 88 -2.31 -8.71 2.43
CA PHE A 88 -1.92 -7.68 1.47
C PHE A 88 -3.05 -6.68 1.16
N VAL A 89 -4.30 -7.14 1.21
CA VAL A 89 -5.47 -6.36 0.78
C VAL A 89 -6.22 -5.72 1.95
N LEU A 90 -6.14 -6.34 3.14
CA LEU A 90 -6.85 -5.92 4.35
C LEU A 90 -6.66 -4.45 4.75
N PRO A 91 -5.46 -3.84 4.72
CA PRO A 91 -5.31 -2.42 5.09
C PRO A 91 -6.06 -1.49 4.15
N THR A 92 -6.11 -1.84 2.88
CA THR A 92 -6.80 -1.05 1.83
C THR A 92 -8.29 -1.20 1.95
N LEU A 93 -8.75 -2.42 2.23
CA LEU A 93 -10.14 -2.70 2.50
C LEU A 93 -10.60 -1.96 3.76
N ALA A 94 -9.84 -2.02 4.86
CA ALA A 94 -10.13 -1.30 6.09
C ALA A 94 -10.22 0.22 5.87
N ALA A 95 -9.33 0.79 5.05
CA ALA A 95 -9.39 2.22 4.72
C ALA A 95 -10.62 2.57 3.87
N ALA A 96 -11.02 1.70 2.93
CA ALA A 96 -12.21 1.89 2.12
C ALA A 96 -13.49 1.78 2.96
N GLU A 97 -13.62 0.73 3.77
CA GLU A 97 -14.74 0.53 4.69
C GLU A 97 -14.87 1.69 5.70
N TYR A 98 -13.74 2.20 6.20
CA TYR A 98 -13.75 3.36 7.09
C TYR A 98 -14.21 4.64 6.39
N ALA A 99 -13.86 4.84 5.12
CA ALA A 99 -14.33 5.97 4.34
C ALA A 99 -15.83 5.89 4.03
N ASP A 100 -16.34 4.67 3.85
CA ASP A 100 -17.73 4.41 3.46
C ASP A 100 -18.68 4.14 4.65
N ARG A 101 -18.18 4.12 5.89
CA ARG A 101 -18.96 3.84 7.12
C ARG A 101 -20.23 4.67 7.33
N ASN A 102 -20.30 5.87 6.72
CA ASN A 102 -21.43 6.78 6.81
C ASN A 102 -22.19 6.88 5.47
N LYS A 103 -21.98 5.96 4.52
CA LYS A 103 -22.60 6.02 3.17
C LYS A 103 -24.13 6.04 3.20
N TYR A 104 -24.74 5.53 4.28
CA TYR A 104 -26.17 5.51 4.52
C TYR A 104 -26.69 6.63 5.43
N GLU A 105 -25.81 7.50 5.92
CA GLU A 105 -26.18 8.62 6.80
C GLU A 105 -27.12 9.59 6.05
N GLY A 106 -28.30 9.85 6.62
CA GLY A 106 -29.33 10.69 6.00
C GLY A 106 -30.24 9.98 4.98
N GLN A 107 -30.09 8.66 4.77
CA GLN A 107 -31.02 7.86 3.96
C GLN A 107 -32.12 7.24 4.85
N PRO A 108 -33.40 7.68 4.74
CA PRO A 108 -34.47 7.22 5.61
C PRO A 108 -34.78 5.72 5.45
N ASP A 109 -34.35 5.13 4.34
CA ASP A 109 -34.59 3.76 3.93
C ASP A 109 -33.40 2.81 4.18
N ALA A 110 -32.37 3.26 4.92
CA ALA A 110 -31.14 2.50 5.20
C ALA A 110 -30.65 2.59 6.66
N GLY A 111 -31.51 3.03 7.60
CA GLY A 111 -31.10 3.27 9.00
C GLY A 111 -30.52 2.05 9.74
N ARG A 112 -31.00 0.83 9.44
CA ARG A 112 -30.41 -0.41 9.98
C ARG A 112 -29.03 -0.71 9.40
N MET A 113 -28.88 -0.59 8.09
CA MET A 113 -27.60 -0.80 7.39
C MET A 113 -26.53 0.17 7.87
N SER A 114 -26.90 1.41 8.23
CA SER A 114 -25.92 2.39 8.73
C SER A 114 -25.21 1.94 10.02
N ALA A 115 -25.88 1.16 10.88
CA ALA A 115 -25.26 0.61 12.08
C ALA A 115 -24.37 -0.59 11.73
N ASP A 116 -24.80 -1.40 10.77
CA ASP A 116 -24.07 -2.58 10.29
C ASP A 116 -22.76 -2.15 9.59
N GLU A 117 -22.76 -1.10 8.77
CA GLU A 117 -21.56 -0.54 8.11
C GLU A 117 -20.50 -0.05 9.12
N GLN A 118 -20.94 0.63 10.19
CA GLN A 118 -20.04 1.08 11.25
C GLN A 118 -19.42 -0.11 11.99
N HIS A 119 -20.19 -1.18 12.17
CA HIS A 119 -19.72 -2.42 12.77
C HIS A 119 -18.75 -3.18 11.85
N HIS A 120 -19.04 -3.27 10.55
CA HIS A 120 -18.16 -3.87 9.53
C HIS A 120 -16.80 -3.15 9.51
N ALA A 121 -16.81 -1.82 9.42
CA ALA A 121 -15.58 -1.02 9.43
C ALA A 121 -14.73 -1.25 10.70
N ALA A 122 -15.37 -1.44 11.86
CA ALA A 122 -14.67 -1.73 13.11
C ALA A 122 -14.04 -3.14 13.12
N ILE A 123 -14.79 -4.15 12.66
CA ILE A 123 -14.31 -5.54 12.56
C ILE A 123 -13.15 -5.64 11.57
N VAL A 124 -13.31 -5.09 10.36
CA VAL A 124 -12.28 -5.15 9.31
C VAL A 124 -11.02 -4.43 9.73
N ARG A 125 -11.15 -3.30 10.44
CA ARG A 125 -10.01 -2.60 11.03
C ARG A 125 -9.31 -3.49 12.07
N THR A 126 -10.05 -4.18 12.93
CA THR A 126 -9.48 -5.10 13.93
C THR A 126 -8.76 -6.29 13.27
N LEU A 127 -9.33 -6.85 12.20
CA LEU A 127 -8.70 -7.92 11.41
C LEU A 127 -7.44 -7.45 10.69
N ALA A 128 -7.45 -6.22 10.14
CA ALA A 128 -6.27 -5.60 9.54
C ALA A 128 -5.16 -5.34 10.56
N HIS A 129 -5.49 -5.24 11.85
CA HIS A 129 -4.55 -5.06 12.96
C HIS A 129 -4.17 -6.35 13.70
N GLY A 130 -4.41 -7.53 13.09
CA GLY A 130 -3.77 -8.77 13.52
C GLY A 130 -4.42 -9.50 14.70
N GLY A 131 -5.73 -9.69 14.69
CA GLY A 131 -6.40 -10.57 15.66
C GLY A 131 -5.99 -12.04 15.50
N GLY A 132 -5.08 -12.54 16.35
CA GLY A 132 -4.67 -13.95 16.33
C GLY A 132 -3.70 -14.32 17.46
N ASP A 133 -4.20 -14.40 18.70
CA ASP A 133 -3.82 -15.43 19.66
C ASP A 133 -4.68 -15.33 20.94
N THR A 134 -5.35 -16.42 21.29
CA THR A 134 -6.30 -16.49 22.41
C THR A 134 -5.67 -16.91 23.75
N ASP A 135 -4.36 -17.18 23.80
CA ASP A 135 -3.68 -17.73 24.99
C ASP A 135 -2.71 -16.74 25.70
N LEU A 136 -2.76 -15.45 25.34
CA LEU A 136 -1.97 -14.40 25.97
C LEU A 136 -2.82 -13.56 26.94
N SER A 137 -2.23 -13.09 28.03
CA SER A 137 -2.90 -12.17 28.97
C SER A 137 -3.43 -10.95 28.22
N GLN A 138 -4.57 -10.39 28.66
CA GLN A 138 -5.25 -9.28 27.99
C GLN A 138 -4.33 -8.09 27.68
N GLY A 139 -3.33 -7.82 28.54
CA GLY A 139 -2.30 -6.79 28.30
C GLY A 139 -1.25 -7.17 27.25
N ALA A 140 -0.82 -8.43 27.19
CA ALA A 140 0.09 -8.92 26.15
C ALA A 140 -0.58 -8.96 24.77
N ARG A 141 -1.89 -9.24 24.71
CA ARG A 141 -2.70 -9.15 23.48
C ARG A 141 -2.84 -7.71 22.98
N ILE A 142 -3.01 -6.75 23.88
CA ILE A 142 -3.08 -5.33 23.53
C ILE A 142 -1.70 -4.83 23.06
N ALA A 143 -0.61 -5.19 23.74
CA ALA A 143 0.74 -4.84 23.32
C ALA A 143 1.14 -5.47 21.97
N ALA A 144 0.79 -6.73 21.73
CA ALA A 144 1.02 -7.43 20.46
C ALA A 144 0.14 -6.89 19.32
N ALA A 145 -1.10 -6.50 19.62
CA ALA A 145 -1.98 -5.80 18.66
C ALA A 145 -1.47 -4.38 18.37
N GLU A 146 -0.93 -3.67 19.37
CA GLU A 146 -0.34 -2.33 19.19
C GLU A 146 0.98 -2.34 18.41
N GLN A 147 1.79 -3.41 18.52
CA GLN A 147 2.94 -3.63 17.64
C GLN A 147 2.55 -3.59 16.15
N TRP A 148 1.34 -4.08 15.79
CA TRP A 148 0.81 -4.01 14.43
C TRP A 148 0.12 -2.67 14.09
N HIS A 149 -0.35 -1.92 15.09
CA HIS A 149 -0.93 -0.58 14.85
C HIS A 149 0.11 0.48 14.48
N LYS A 150 1.38 0.30 14.87
CA LYS A 150 2.50 1.17 14.45
C LYS A 150 3.21 0.67 13.18
N GLY A 151 2.96 -0.57 12.77
CA GLY A 151 3.33 -1.15 11.49
C GLY A 151 2.56 -0.53 10.32
N VAL A 152 2.88 0.72 9.98
CA VAL A 152 2.56 1.36 8.69
C VAL A 152 3.27 0.64 7.51
N GLY A 153 3.95 -0.48 7.77
CA GLY A 153 4.73 -1.29 6.83
C GLY A 153 3.97 -1.71 5.58
N ALA A 154 2.78 -2.33 5.67
CA ALA A 154 2.11 -2.85 4.47
C ALA A 154 1.74 -1.75 3.43
N GLY A 155 1.37 -0.55 3.90
CA GLY A 155 1.09 0.60 3.04
C GLY A 155 2.35 1.27 2.51
N ASN A 156 3.41 1.31 3.33
CA ASN A 156 4.71 1.87 2.96
C ASN A 156 5.48 0.98 1.98
N ASP A 157 5.46 -0.34 2.19
CA ASP A 157 6.10 -1.36 1.36
C ASP A 157 5.46 -1.42 -0.02
N LEU A 158 4.13 -1.32 -0.07
CA LEU A 158 3.41 -1.28 -1.34
C LEU A 158 3.66 0.02 -2.10
N ARG A 159 3.67 1.15 -1.39
CA ARG A 159 4.01 2.45 -1.98
C ARG A 159 5.44 2.42 -2.51
N ALA A 160 6.40 1.90 -1.76
CA ALA A 160 7.77 1.73 -2.18
C ALA A 160 7.87 0.81 -3.40
N ALA A 161 7.10 -0.28 -3.43
CA ALA A 161 7.13 -1.22 -4.52
C ALA A 161 6.62 -0.60 -5.84
N VAL A 162 5.52 0.13 -5.75
CA VAL A 162 4.96 0.84 -6.91
C VAL A 162 5.87 1.98 -7.36
N LEU A 163 6.52 2.67 -6.42
CA LEU A 163 7.52 3.68 -6.75
C LEU A 163 8.69 3.07 -7.51
N GLY A 164 9.20 1.90 -7.10
CA GLY A 164 10.30 1.22 -7.80
C GLY A 164 9.95 0.79 -9.21
N ALA A 165 8.79 0.15 -9.41
CA ALA A 165 8.33 -0.22 -10.74
C ALA A 165 8.07 1.01 -11.64
N ASN A 166 7.52 2.08 -11.06
CA ASN A 166 7.31 3.31 -11.80
C ASN A 166 8.61 4.01 -12.16
N ASP A 167 9.59 4.03 -11.26
CA ASP A 167 10.89 4.65 -11.48
C ASP A 167 11.65 3.93 -12.61
N GLY A 168 11.68 2.60 -12.59
CA GLY A 168 12.25 1.80 -13.67
C GLY A 168 11.58 2.05 -15.02
N LEU A 169 10.25 2.10 -15.04
CA LEU A 169 9.48 2.39 -16.25
C LEU A 169 9.79 3.77 -16.81
N VAL A 170 9.65 4.82 -16.00
CA VAL A 170 9.79 6.22 -16.45
C VAL A 170 11.25 6.54 -16.81
N SER A 171 12.21 6.16 -15.96
CA SER A 171 13.63 6.45 -16.20
C SER A 171 14.11 5.80 -17.50
N ASN A 172 13.80 4.52 -17.73
CA ASN A 172 14.26 3.82 -18.91
C ASN A 172 13.49 4.24 -20.18
N PHE A 173 12.19 4.57 -20.05
CA PHE A 173 11.42 5.16 -21.14
C PHE A 173 12.01 6.50 -21.58
N CYS A 174 12.29 7.40 -20.63
CA CYS A 174 12.92 8.68 -20.91
C CYS A 174 14.31 8.54 -21.55
N LEU A 175 15.12 7.60 -21.08
CA LEU A 175 16.45 7.30 -21.64
C LEU A 175 16.34 6.85 -23.10
N ILE A 176 15.48 5.86 -23.38
CA ILE A 176 15.24 5.36 -24.74
C ILE A 176 14.74 6.46 -25.66
N MET A 177 13.81 7.30 -25.18
CA MET A 177 13.27 8.40 -25.97
C MET A 177 14.31 9.48 -26.26
N GLY A 178 15.22 9.77 -25.32
CA GLY A 178 16.36 10.66 -25.59
C GLY A 178 17.29 10.14 -26.67
N VAL A 179 17.66 8.86 -26.60
CA VAL A 179 18.55 8.22 -27.57
C VAL A 179 17.88 8.08 -28.95
N ALA A 180 16.57 7.79 -28.97
CA ALA A 180 15.77 7.80 -30.19
C ALA A 180 15.67 9.20 -30.80
N GLY A 181 15.51 10.24 -29.97
CA GLY A 181 15.48 11.65 -30.41
C GLY A 181 16.77 12.10 -31.10
N ALA A 182 17.91 11.55 -30.69
CA ALA A 182 19.21 11.79 -31.31
C ALA A 182 19.39 11.11 -32.70
N GLY A 183 18.40 10.35 -33.18
CA GLY A 183 18.46 9.69 -34.50
C GLY A 183 19.35 8.44 -34.55
N THR A 184 19.60 7.82 -33.39
CA THR A 184 20.46 6.63 -33.30
C THR A 184 19.77 5.38 -33.85
N GLY A 185 20.57 4.42 -34.32
CA GLY A 185 20.06 3.15 -34.84
C GLY A 185 19.49 2.22 -33.76
N ASN A 186 18.56 1.35 -34.16
CA ASN A 186 17.85 0.41 -33.27
C ASN A 186 18.74 -0.40 -32.31
N LYS A 187 19.90 -0.87 -32.78
CA LYS A 187 20.85 -1.65 -31.95
C LYS A 187 21.42 -0.81 -30.81
N ALA A 188 21.70 0.47 -31.06
CA ALA A 188 22.19 1.39 -30.04
C ALA A 188 21.10 1.66 -29.01
N ILE A 189 19.85 1.92 -29.45
CA ILE A 189 18.71 2.12 -28.55
C ILE A 189 18.48 0.89 -27.65
N LEU A 190 18.49 -0.31 -28.23
CA LEU A 190 18.32 -1.56 -27.46
C LEU A 190 19.43 -1.75 -26.44
N LEU A 191 20.69 -1.55 -26.85
CA LEU A 191 21.84 -1.66 -25.95
C LEU A 191 21.74 -0.63 -24.81
N THR A 192 21.39 0.61 -25.12
CA THR A 192 21.22 1.66 -24.11
C THR A 192 20.06 1.37 -23.16
N GLY A 193 18.93 0.88 -23.67
CA GLY A 193 17.79 0.51 -22.84
C GLY A 193 18.05 -0.69 -21.92
N LEU A 194 18.80 -1.69 -22.38
CA LEU A 194 19.22 -2.82 -21.54
C LEU A 194 20.28 -2.39 -20.51
N ALA A 195 21.25 -1.59 -20.92
CA ALA A 195 22.26 -1.04 -20.01
C ALA A 195 21.63 -0.15 -18.94
N GLY A 196 20.68 0.72 -19.33
CA GLY A 196 19.91 1.58 -18.42
C GLY A 196 19.08 0.77 -17.44
N LEU A 197 18.42 -0.30 -17.90
CA LEU A 197 17.69 -1.22 -17.03
C LEU A 197 18.60 -1.85 -15.97
N ILE A 198 19.72 -2.46 -16.37
CA ILE A 198 20.62 -3.15 -15.45
C ILE A 198 21.29 -2.17 -14.49
N ALA A 199 21.81 -1.06 -15.02
CA ALA A 199 22.49 -0.05 -14.22
C ALA A 199 21.52 0.60 -13.21
N GLY A 200 20.30 0.95 -13.66
CA GLY A 200 19.26 1.51 -12.81
C GLY A 200 18.81 0.52 -11.73
N ALA A 201 18.56 -0.75 -12.08
CA ALA A 201 18.16 -1.78 -11.13
C ALA A 201 19.24 -2.02 -10.07
N CYS A 202 20.51 -2.12 -10.48
CA CYS A 202 21.64 -2.23 -9.55
C CYS A 202 21.76 -1.01 -8.63
N SER A 203 21.63 0.21 -9.18
CA SER A 203 21.69 1.45 -8.40
C SER A 203 20.57 1.52 -7.37
N MET A 204 19.35 1.14 -7.75
CA MET A 204 18.21 1.12 -6.83
C MET A 204 18.38 0.07 -5.75
N ALA A 205 18.85 -1.13 -6.09
CA ALA A 205 19.13 -2.20 -5.13
C ALA A 205 20.20 -1.80 -4.11
N LEU A 206 21.29 -1.18 -4.58
CA LEU A 206 22.36 -0.68 -3.72
C LEU A 206 21.87 0.46 -2.82
N GLY A 207 21.07 1.37 -3.35
CA GLY A 207 20.46 2.48 -2.59
C GLY A 207 19.56 1.97 -1.47
N GLU A 208 18.70 0.98 -1.76
CA GLU A 208 17.82 0.36 -0.78
C GLU A 208 18.62 -0.40 0.28
N TRP A 209 19.60 -1.21 -0.13
CA TRP A 209 20.46 -1.94 0.79
C TRP A 209 21.17 -1.00 1.76
N LEU A 210 21.75 0.08 1.24
CA LEU A 210 22.48 1.06 2.04
C LEU A 210 21.54 1.81 2.99
N SER A 211 20.34 2.18 2.52
CA SER A 211 19.33 2.84 3.35
C SER A 211 18.94 1.98 4.54
N VAL A 212 18.59 0.71 4.30
CA VAL A 212 18.18 -0.23 5.36
C VAL A 212 19.35 -0.54 6.30
N THR A 213 20.56 -0.73 5.76
CA THR A 213 21.76 -1.02 6.56
C THR A 213 22.10 0.15 7.47
N ASN A 214 22.12 1.38 6.94
CA ASN A 214 22.40 2.58 7.74
C ASN A 214 21.34 2.80 8.83
N ALA A 215 20.06 2.59 8.51
CA ALA A 215 18.98 2.67 9.50
C ALA A 215 19.17 1.65 10.64
N ARG A 216 19.56 0.41 10.29
CA ARG A 216 19.87 -0.65 11.28
C ARG A 216 21.07 -0.33 12.13
N GLU A 217 22.16 0.14 11.53
CA GLU A 217 23.39 0.47 12.23
C GLU A 217 23.14 1.62 13.21
N LEU A 218 22.49 2.69 12.76
CA LEU A 218 22.10 3.81 13.61
C LEU A 218 21.24 3.34 14.80
N ALA A 219 20.20 2.55 14.52
CA ALA A 219 19.30 2.06 15.55
C ALA A 219 20.03 1.17 16.57
N ARG A 220 20.92 0.27 16.12
CA ARG A 220 21.73 -0.57 17.00
C ARG A 220 22.69 0.25 17.86
N THR A 221 23.32 1.27 17.30
CA THR A 221 24.21 2.16 18.06
C THR A 221 23.44 2.92 19.13
N GLN A 222 22.26 3.44 18.83
CA GLN A 222 21.43 4.14 19.82
C GLN A 222 20.96 3.19 20.92
N ILE A 223 20.46 2.01 20.57
CA ILE A 223 20.04 1.00 21.57
C ILE A 223 21.22 0.56 22.45
N ALA A 224 22.41 0.40 21.87
CA ALA A 224 23.61 0.05 22.64
C ALA A 224 24.04 1.16 23.61
N LYS A 225 23.88 2.42 23.19
CA LYS A 225 24.14 3.60 24.03
C LYS A 225 23.13 3.69 25.18
N GLU A 226 21.85 3.52 24.88
CA GLU A 226 20.76 3.47 25.85
C GLU A 226 21.00 2.38 26.92
N ALA A 227 21.39 1.18 26.48
CA ALA A 227 21.70 0.07 27.37
C ALA A 227 22.93 0.33 28.27
N GLN A 228 23.83 1.24 27.85
CA GLN A 228 24.96 1.68 28.65
C GLN A 228 24.52 2.76 29.66
N GLU A 229 23.71 3.72 29.23
CA GLU A 229 23.17 4.81 30.06
C GLU A 229 22.27 4.27 31.20
N ILE A 230 21.44 3.26 30.93
CA ILE A 230 20.66 2.56 31.98
C ILE A 230 21.57 1.95 33.07
N LYS A 231 22.78 1.52 32.73
CA LYS A 231 23.73 0.91 33.68
C LYS A 231 24.56 1.95 34.43
N GLU A 232 24.99 3.00 33.73
CA GLU A 232 25.91 4.00 34.26
C GLU A 232 25.17 5.13 34.99
N THR A 233 23.99 5.51 34.52
CA THR A 233 23.20 6.65 34.99
C THR A 233 21.71 6.33 35.15
N PRO A 234 21.31 5.30 35.92
CA PRO A 234 19.91 4.86 36.04
C PRO A 234 18.97 5.95 36.59
N GLU A 235 19.46 6.84 37.46
CA GLU A 235 18.66 7.95 37.99
C GLU A 235 18.34 8.99 36.93
N ALA A 236 19.22 9.18 35.94
CA ALA A 236 18.98 10.08 34.82
C ALA A 236 17.91 9.48 33.90
N GLU A 237 18.06 8.22 33.50
CA GLU A 237 17.08 7.52 32.64
C GLU A 237 15.67 7.44 33.27
N GLU A 238 15.58 7.22 34.59
CA GLU A 238 14.29 7.28 35.30
C GLU A 238 13.67 8.69 35.21
N HIS A 239 14.50 9.74 35.30
CA HIS A 239 14.05 11.11 35.16
C HIS A 239 13.57 11.41 33.74
N GLU A 240 14.29 10.97 32.72
CA GLU A 240 13.92 11.12 31.32
C GLU A 240 12.58 10.44 31.02
N LEU A 241 12.43 9.17 31.42
CA LEU A 241 11.20 8.42 31.27
C LEU A 241 10.02 9.07 32.02
N THR A 242 10.28 9.64 33.21
CA THR A 242 9.28 10.42 33.96
C THR A 242 8.81 11.63 33.15
N LEU A 243 9.74 12.39 32.53
CA LEU A 243 9.40 13.54 31.71
C LEU A 243 8.59 13.14 30.47
N ILE A 244 8.95 12.03 29.81
CA ILE A 244 8.20 11.49 28.67
C ILE A 244 6.76 11.19 29.07
N TYR A 245 6.54 10.47 30.17
CA TYR A 245 5.19 10.14 30.62
C TYR A 245 4.38 11.37 31.07
N ARG A 246 5.02 12.38 31.66
CA ARG A 246 4.36 13.66 31.96
C ARG A 246 3.94 14.39 30.69
N ALA A 247 4.77 14.39 29.66
CA ALA A 247 4.42 14.97 28.36
C ALA A 247 3.23 14.23 27.71
N LYS A 248 3.08 12.94 27.97
CA LYS A 248 1.90 12.13 27.56
C LYS A 248 0.65 12.39 28.41
N GLY A 249 0.74 13.18 29.47
CA GLY A 249 -0.39 13.62 30.29
C GLY A 249 -0.54 12.92 31.64
N LEU A 250 0.44 12.13 32.08
CA LEU A 250 0.44 11.58 33.45
C LEU A 250 0.76 12.69 34.47
N ASP A 251 0.11 12.62 35.64
CA ASP A 251 0.49 13.45 36.79
C ASP A 251 1.95 13.17 37.20
N ALA A 252 2.63 14.17 37.78
CA ALA A 252 4.02 14.06 38.15
C ALA A 252 4.33 12.87 39.09
N ASN A 253 3.43 12.58 40.04
CA ASN A 253 3.62 11.47 40.97
C ASN A 253 3.39 10.11 40.29
N GLU A 254 2.39 10.05 39.42
CA GLU A 254 2.03 8.85 38.64
C GLU A 254 3.14 8.50 37.64
N ALA A 255 3.61 9.49 36.87
CA ALA A 255 4.68 9.34 35.90
C ALA A 255 5.97 8.84 36.56
N LYS A 256 6.35 9.45 37.70
CA LYS A 256 7.52 9.00 38.47
C LYS A 256 7.34 7.56 38.94
N ARG A 257 6.19 7.22 39.53
CA ARG A 257 5.90 5.86 40.01
C ARG A 257 6.00 4.82 38.89
N VAL A 258 5.48 5.13 37.70
CA VAL A 258 5.52 4.24 36.54
C VAL A 258 6.96 4.11 36.02
N ALA A 259 7.68 5.22 35.86
CA ALA A 259 9.09 5.21 35.44
C ALA A 259 9.95 4.37 36.39
N SER A 260 9.87 4.60 37.71
CA SER A 260 10.61 3.81 38.70
C SER A 260 10.23 2.32 38.67
N GLN A 261 8.99 1.96 38.30
CA GLN A 261 8.58 0.57 38.17
C GLN A 261 9.17 -0.09 36.91
N MET A 262 9.22 0.62 35.80
CA MET A 262 9.82 0.12 34.55
C MET A 262 11.34 -0.03 34.66
N MET A 263 12.00 0.90 35.35
CA MET A 263 13.46 0.88 35.58
C MET A 263 13.95 -0.27 36.49
N ARG A 264 13.05 -1.04 37.14
CA ARG A 264 13.44 -2.19 38.00
C ARG A 264 14.02 -3.36 37.22
N ASP A 265 13.62 -3.50 35.98
CA ASP A 265 14.03 -4.59 35.09
C ASP A 265 14.76 -3.95 33.91
N PRO A 266 16.11 -4.07 33.83
CA PRO A 266 16.90 -3.40 32.81
C PRO A 266 16.48 -3.74 31.38
N ASP A 267 15.96 -4.95 31.13
CA ASP A 267 15.52 -5.35 29.80
C ASP A 267 14.21 -4.67 29.42
N LYS A 268 13.29 -4.50 30.37
CA LYS A 268 12.03 -3.75 30.15
C LYS A 268 12.25 -2.25 30.11
N ALA A 269 13.19 -1.75 30.91
CA ALA A 269 13.63 -0.37 30.87
C ALA A 269 14.16 -0.04 29.48
N LEU A 270 15.07 -0.87 28.96
CA LEU A 270 15.65 -0.71 27.63
C LEU A 270 14.59 -0.80 26.52
N ASP A 271 13.68 -1.78 26.56
CA ASP A 271 12.59 -1.86 25.57
C ASP A 271 11.68 -0.62 25.65
N THR A 272 11.35 -0.15 26.85
CA THR A 272 10.51 1.04 27.06
C THR A 272 11.21 2.30 26.54
N LEU A 273 12.45 2.57 26.95
CA LEU A 273 13.22 3.74 26.52
C LEU A 273 13.49 3.71 25.02
N THR A 274 13.82 2.54 24.46
CA THR A 274 13.97 2.39 23.00
C THR A 274 12.69 2.78 22.24
N ARG A 275 11.52 2.43 22.76
CA ARG A 275 10.23 2.74 22.13
C ARG A 275 9.76 4.17 22.37
N GLU A 276 9.96 4.67 23.59
CA GLU A 276 9.36 5.91 24.07
C GLU A 276 10.26 7.12 23.87
N GLU A 277 11.58 6.93 23.97
CA GLU A 277 12.57 7.98 23.74
C GLU A 277 13.11 7.93 22.32
N LEU A 278 13.64 6.78 21.88
CA LEU A 278 14.26 6.67 20.55
C LEU A 278 13.21 6.56 19.43
N GLY A 279 11.96 6.23 19.78
CA GLY A 279 10.89 5.97 18.81
C GLY A 279 11.16 4.75 17.92
N LEU A 280 12.06 3.86 18.35
CA LEU A 280 12.46 2.67 17.61
C LEU A 280 11.66 1.47 18.11
N ASP A 281 11.25 0.60 17.19
CA ASP A 281 10.78 -0.72 17.58
C ASP A 281 11.93 -1.73 17.44
N PRO A 282 12.40 -2.35 18.54
CA PRO A 282 13.41 -3.41 18.50
C PRO A 282 13.06 -4.57 17.55
N ALA A 283 11.77 -4.82 17.31
CA ALA A 283 11.30 -5.88 16.41
C ALA A 283 11.24 -5.44 14.93
N GLU A 284 11.17 -4.13 14.64
CA GLU A 284 11.02 -3.58 13.28
C GLU A 284 12.24 -2.77 12.83
N LEU A 285 13.45 -3.22 13.17
CA LEU A 285 14.72 -2.59 12.75
C LEU A 285 14.98 -2.73 11.23
N GLY A 286 14.04 -2.35 10.35
CA GLY A 286 14.24 -2.22 8.90
C GLY A 286 14.22 -3.52 8.09
N GLY A 287 13.87 -4.67 8.67
CA GLY A 287 13.86 -5.96 7.95
C GLY A 287 15.27 -6.40 7.49
N ASN A 288 15.33 -7.24 6.45
CA ASN A 288 16.58 -7.75 5.88
C ASN A 288 17.05 -6.87 4.70
N PRO A 289 18.22 -6.19 4.79
CA PRO A 289 18.73 -5.32 3.72
C PRO A 289 18.84 -6.02 2.36
N TRP A 290 19.25 -7.29 2.34
CA TRP A 290 19.41 -8.06 1.10
C TRP A 290 18.06 -8.37 0.43
N SER A 291 17.03 -8.62 1.25
CA SER A 291 15.67 -8.83 0.75
C SER A 291 15.13 -7.54 0.13
N ALA A 292 15.27 -6.40 0.83
CA ALA A 292 14.82 -5.11 0.34
C ALA A 292 15.51 -4.75 -1.00
N ALA A 293 16.84 -4.92 -1.06
CA ALA A 293 17.62 -4.72 -2.28
C ALA A 293 17.14 -5.59 -3.46
N GLY A 294 16.91 -6.88 -3.22
CA GLY A 294 16.44 -7.81 -4.24
C GLY A 294 15.04 -7.47 -4.75
N VAL A 295 14.13 -7.05 -3.85
CA VAL A 295 12.79 -6.60 -4.23
C VAL A 295 12.86 -5.33 -5.07
N SER A 296 13.65 -4.33 -4.65
CA SER A 296 13.85 -3.08 -5.41
C SER A 296 14.45 -3.35 -6.79
N PHE A 297 15.46 -4.22 -6.89
CA PHE A 297 16.03 -4.65 -8.17
C PHE A 297 14.97 -5.21 -9.12
N CYS A 298 14.17 -6.15 -8.63
CA CYS A 298 13.15 -6.84 -9.42
C CYS A 298 12.05 -5.90 -9.87
N LEU A 299 11.56 -5.02 -8.99
CA LEU A 299 10.50 -4.07 -9.29
C LEU A 299 10.95 -3.03 -10.30
N PHE A 300 12.14 -2.46 -10.14
CA PHE A 300 12.74 -1.57 -11.13
C PHE A 300 12.84 -2.25 -12.49
N SER A 301 13.41 -3.46 -12.52
CA SER A 301 13.58 -4.24 -13.75
C SER A 301 12.24 -4.53 -14.44
N LEU A 302 11.21 -4.88 -13.65
CA LEU A 302 9.86 -5.13 -14.15
C LEU A 302 9.24 -3.90 -14.81
N GLY A 303 9.49 -2.71 -14.27
CA GLY A 303 9.08 -1.45 -14.89
C GLY A 303 9.86 -1.13 -16.17
N ALA A 304 11.19 -1.23 -16.08
CA ALA A 304 12.11 -0.84 -17.12
C ALA A 304 12.07 -1.71 -18.38
N ILE A 305 11.52 -2.93 -18.31
CA ILE A 305 11.45 -3.85 -19.46
C ILE A 305 10.45 -3.43 -20.54
N PHE A 306 9.35 -2.77 -20.15
CA PHE A 306 8.28 -2.35 -21.07
C PHE A 306 8.76 -1.45 -22.21
N PRO A 307 9.53 -0.38 -21.97
CA PRO A 307 10.04 0.47 -23.05
C PRO A 307 11.11 -0.23 -23.91
N VAL A 308 11.84 -1.21 -23.37
CA VAL A 308 12.91 -1.94 -24.09
C VAL A 308 12.34 -3.01 -25.01
N MET A 309 11.32 -3.72 -24.55
CA MET A 309 10.78 -4.93 -25.19
C MET A 309 10.49 -4.77 -26.70
N PRO A 310 9.89 -3.65 -27.20
CA PRO A 310 9.64 -3.44 -28.62
C PRO A 310 10.87 -3.51 -29.52
N PHE A 311 12.03 -3.14 -29.02
CA PHE A 311 13.26 -3.11 -29.82
C PHE A 311 13.87 -4.50 -30.04
N LEU A 312 13.35 -5.55 -29.38
CA LEU A 312 13.77 -6.94 -29.58
C LEU A 312 13.23 -7.53 -30.89
N TRP A 313 12.02 -7.13 -31.30
CA TRP A 313 11.30 -7.72 -32.43
C TRP A 313 10.87 -6.74 -33.51
N THR A 314 10.92 -5.43 -33.25
CA THR A 314 10.55 -4.41 -34.25
C THR A 314 11.68 -3.42 -34.49
N ARG A 315 11.60 -2.70 -35.62
CA ARG A 315 12.64 -1.77 -36.08
C ARG A 315 12.08 -0.41 -36.46
N ASP A 316 12.98 0.58 -36.45
CA ASP A 316 12.76 1.93 -36.93
C ASP A 316 11.57 2.60 -36.22
N TYR A 317 10.78 3.37 -36.96
CA TYR A 317 9.65 4.11 -36.41
C TYR A 317 8.63 3.21 -35.69
N ASN A 318 8.41 1.99 -36.18
CA ASN A 318 7.45 1.06 -35.56
C ASN A 318 7.88 0.65 -34.14
N ALA A 319 9.19 0.51 -33.88
CA ALA A 319 9.70 0.18 -32.55
C ALA A 319 9.45 1.33 -31.55
N ILE A 320 9.63 2.58 -31.99
CA ILE A 320 9.39 3.76 -31.18
C ILE A 320 7.90 3.87 -30.83
N VAL A 321 7.00 3.69 -31.82
CA VAL A 321 5.55 3.74 -31.58
C VAL A 321 5.13 2.66 -30.57
N GLN A 322 5.64 1.43 -30.72
CA GLN A 322 5.35 0.36 -29.77
C GLN A 322 5.93 0.63 -28.38
N CYS A 323 7.13 1.22 -28.28
CA CYS A 323 7.73 1.66 -27.02
C CYS A 323 6.81 2.63 -26.28
N VAL A 324 6.32 3.67 -26.97
CA VAL A 324 5.41 4.66 -26.40
C VAL A 324 4.10 4.00 -25.97
N VAL A 325 3.49 3.16 -26.82
CA VAL A 325 2.22 2.48 -26.51
C VAL A 325 2.35 1.54 -25.31
N LEU A 326 3.37 0.67 -25.27
CA LEU A 326 3.56 -0.24 -24.14
C LEU A 326 3.89 0.52 -22.85
N SER A 327 4.68 1.59 -22.94
CA SER A 327 4.99 2.44 -21.78
C SER A 327 3.74 3.15 -21.25
N MET A 328 2.87 3.67 -22.13
CA MET A 328 1.59 4.25 -21.72
C MET A 328 0.67 3.23 -21.06
N LEU A 329 0.59 2.00 -21.59
CA LEU A 329 -0.21 0.93 -20.98
C LEU A 329 0.33 0.53 -19.60
N ALA A 330 1.66 0.46 -19.45
CA ALA A 330 2.29 0.19 -18.17
C ALA A 330 2.06 1.34 -17.16
N LEU A 331 2.21 2.60 -17.58
CA LEU A 331 1.92 3.79 -16.76
C LEU A 331 0.45 3.84 -16.35
N ALA A 332 -0.46 3.53 -17.27
CA ALA A 332 -1.89 3.44 -17.00
C ALA A 332 -2.16 2.34 -15.95
N SER A 333 -1.54 1.17 -16.10
CA SER A 333 -1.69 0.05 -15.17
C SER A 333 -1.20 0.40 -13.78
N ILE A 334 -0.04 1.05 -13.66
CA ILE A 334 0.49 1.58 -12.39
C ILE A 334 -0.46 2.65 -11.82
N GLY A 335 -0.99 3.54 -12.65
CA GLY A 335 -1.96 4.56 -12.23
C GLY A 335 -3.28 3.96 -11.71
N VAL A 336 -3.83 2.94 -12.38
CA VAL A 336 -5.00 2.19 -11.91
C VAL A 336 -4.68 1.46 -10.61
N PHE A 337 -3.53 0.81 -10.53
CA PHE A 337 -3.11 0.11 -9.33
C PHE A 337 -2.98 1.05 -8.12
N THR A 338 -2.25 2.17 -8.26
CA THR A 338 -2.14 3.19 -7.20
C THR A 338 -3.49 3.77 -6.79
N SER A 339 -4.45 3.86 -7.72
CA SER A 339 -5.80 4.37 -7.43
C SER A 339 -6.56 3.53 -6.41
N LEU A 340 -6.23 2.23 -6.30
CA LEU A 340 -6.83 1.33 -5.31
C LEU A 340 -6.49 1.75 -3.88
N PHE A 341 -5.34 2.41 -3.68
CA PHE A 341 -4.78 2.72 -2.37
C PHE A 341 -4.94 4.19 -1.96
N ASN A 342 -5.25 5.09 -2.90
CA ASN A 342 -5.29 6.54 -2.65
C ASN A 342 -6.69 7.17 -2.74
N GLY A 343 -7.74 6.35 -2.94
CA GLY A 343 -9.14 6.80 -2.98
C GLY A 343 -9.51 7.68 -4.18
N ARG A 344 -8.62 7.86 -5.18
CA ARG A 344 -8.91 8.61 -6.41
C ARG A 344 -9.49 7.70 -7.48
N SER A 345 -10.25 8.28 -8.43
CA SER A 345 -10.77 7.51 -9.57
C SER A 345 -9.64 6.91 -10.41
N ALA A 346 -9.79 5.65 -10.83
CA ALA A 346 -8.80 4.94 -11.65
C ALA A 346 -8.43 5.68 -12.95
N GLY A 347 -9.43 6.27 -13.62
CA GLY A 347 -9.20 7.04 -14.85
C GLY A 347 -8.31 8.26 -14.64
N PHE A 348 -8.56 9.03 -13.56
CA PHE A 348 -7.73 10.18 -13.21
C PHE A 348 -6.28 9.77 -12.91
N SER A 349 -6.08 8.72 -12.09
CA SER A 349 -4.74 8.27 -11.72
C SER A 349 -3.95 7.71 -12.91
N ALA A 350 -4.61 6.95 -13.81
CA ALA A 350 -4.03 6.47 -15.06
C ALA A 350 -3.64 7.63 -16.00
N LEU A 351 -4.55 8.57 -16.22
CA LEU A 351 -4.32 9.72 -17.09
C LEU A 351 -3.17 10.58 -16.56
N ARG A 352 -3.16 10.87 -15.25
CA ARG A 352 -2.06 11.61 -14.60
C ARG A 352 -0.71 10.96 -14.86
N GLN A 353 -0.62 9.63 -14.70
CA GLN A 353 0.63 8.90 -14.87
C GLN A 353 1.11 8.92 -16.33
N ILE A 354 0.20 8.72 -17.27
CA ILE A 354 0.49 8.81 -18.71
C ILE A 354 0.98 10.21 -19.08
N VAL A 355 0.25 11.25 -18.67
CA VAL A 355 0.58 12.64 -19.03
C VAL A 355 1.95 13.04 -18.51
N ILE A 356 2.24 12.75 -17.23
CA ILE A 356 3.56 13.07 -16.64
C ILE A 356 4.67 12.29 -17.36
N GLY A 357 4.47 10.99 -17.62
CA GLY A 357 5.46 10.17 -18.32
C GLY A 357 5.70 10.62 -19.76
N LEU A 358 4.65 10.99 -20.49
CA LEU A 358 4.78 11.51 -21.86
C LEU A 358 5.45 12.88 -21.91
N ILE A 359 5.17 13.77 -20.95
CA ILE A 359 5.86 15.06 -20.85
C ILE A 359 7.36 14.86 -20.63
N ALA A 360 7.72 13.98 -19.70
CA ALA A 360 9.12 13.66 -19.41
C ALA A 360 9.84 13.05 -20.64
N ALA A 361 9.19 12.09 -21.31
CA ALA A 361 9.71 11.46 -22.52
C ALA A 361 9.81 12.43 -23.71
N ALA A 362 8.84 13.32 -23.88
CA ALA A 362 8.88 14.35 -24.93
C ALA A 362 10.02 15.34 -24.66
N PHE A 363 10.25 15.69 -23.40
CA PHE A 363 11.38 16.53 -23.00
C PHE A 363 12.71 15.85 -23.34
N THR A 364 12.92 14.60 -22.93
CA THR A 364 14.19 13.89 -23.22
C THR A 364 14.38 13.64 -24.70
N PHE A 365 13.33 13.32 -25.45
CA PHE A 365 13.38 13.21 -26.91
C PHE A 365 13.79 14.54 -27.56
N GLY A 366 13.24 15.66 -27.11
CA GLY A 366 13.60 17.00 -27.58
C GLY A 366 15.07 17.34 -27.30
N VAL A 367 15.55 17.05 -26.09
CA VAL A 367 16.96 17.21 -25.72
C VAL A 367 17.87 16.32 -26.57
N GLY A 368 17.49 15.05 -26.78
CA GLY A 368 18.19 14.14 -27.66
C GLY A 368 18.29 14.65 -29.09
N ARG A 369 17.21 15.21 -29.62
CA ARG A 369 17.18 15.83 -30.96
C ARG A 369 18.12 17.03 -31.06
N LEU A 370 18.18 17.88 -30.03
CA LEU A 370 19.11 19.01 -30.00
C LEU A 370 20.57 18.54 -30.05
N PHE A 371 20.94 17.56 -29.23
CA PHE A 371 22.31 17.04 -29.21
C PHE A 371 22.67 16.22 -30.46
N GLY A 372 21.74 15.42 -30.99
CA GLY A 372 21.97 14.65 -32.22
C GLY A 372 22.26 15.54 -33.43
N VAL A 373 21.68 16.74 -33.48
CA VAL A 373 21.94 17.76 -34.51
C VAL A 373 23.29 18.46 -34.31
N SER A 374 23.81 18.54 -33.08
CA SER A 374 25.10 19.19 -32.80
C SER A 374 26.32 18.25 -32.87
N VAL A 375 26.11 16.93 -32.79
CA VAL A 375 27.18 15.92 -32.77
C VAL A 375 27.32 15.18 -34.11
N SER A 376 26.33 15.27 -35.00
CA SER A 376 26.42 14.83 -36.41
C SER A 376 27.01 15.93 -37.28
#